data_AF-A0A6C0GVS3-F1
#
_entry.id   AF-A0A6C0GVS3-F1
#
_cell.length_a   1.000
_cell.length_b   1.000
_cell.length_c   1.000
_cell.angle_alpha   90.00
_cell.angle_beta   90.00
_cell.angle_gamma   90.00
#
_symmetry.space_group_name_H-M   'P 1'
#
loop_
_entity.id
_entity.type
_entity.pdbx_description
1 polymer ?
#
loop_
_entity_poly.entity_id
_entity_poly.type
_entity_poly.pdbx_seq_one_letter_code
_entity_poly.pdbx_strand_id
1 'polypeptide(L)'
;MFAHYIDETRLFYDFEFIGQNERIEKVLYPSYTEPLQAKDRLIRRFFFNKVYGSVEESSFSNFKEDTADQLSVRLEDFFAAYFRYLQADTLNIKTVRLEVHQYDNTYVLKEKHIVGHYDISTGKFIHTWKNSQ
;
A
#
# COMPACT_ATOMS: atom_id res chain seq x y z
N MET A 1 -11.15 12.90 24.35
CA MET A 1 -11.75 11.96 23.39
C MET A 1 -12.52 12.80 22.39
N PHE A 2 -11.94 13.07 21.22
CA PHE A 2 -12.57 13.89 20.19
C PHE A 2 -13.24 12.94 19.20
N ALA A 3 -14.57 13.01 19.11
CA ALA A 3 -15.31 12.36 18.04
C ALA A 3 -15.27 13.29 16.82
N HIS A 4 -14.48 12.94 15.81
CA HIS A 4 -14.63 13.57 14.50
C HIS A 4 -15.95 13.10 13.92
N TYR A 5 -16.87 14.03 13.62
CA TYR A 5 -18.11 13.70 12.90
C TYR A 5 -17.75 13.10 11.54
N ILE A 6 -18.15 11.85 11.32
CA ILE A 6 -18.02 11.15 10.04
C ILE A 6 -19.38 11.27 9.37
N ASP A 7 -19.50 12.13 8.36
CA ASP A 7 -20.70 12.24 7.55
C ASP A 7 -20.80 11.11 6.51
N GLU A 8 -21.96 11.03 5.84
CA GLU A 8 -22.25 10.02 4.80
C GLU A 8 -21.42 10.17 3.53
N THR A 9 -20.72 11.31 3.37
CA THR A 9 -19.87 11.58 2.21
C THR A 9 -18.40 11.24 2.47
N ARG A 10 -18.07 10.87 3.71
CA ARG A 10 -16.69 10.63 4.11
C ARG A 10 -16.17 9.34 3.49
N LEU A 11 -15.05 9.48 2.80
CA LEU A 11 -14.34 8.38 2.15
C LEU A 11 -13.18 7.95 3.04
N PHE A 12 -13.01 6.63 3.14
CA PHE A 12 -11.93 5.98 3.87
C PHE A 12 -11.00 5.32 2.89
N TYR A 13 -9.71 5.27 3.24
CA TYR A 13 -8.71 4.72 2.34
C TYR A 13 -7.85 3.66 3.02
N ASP A 14 -7.51 2.64 2.25
CA ASP A 14 -6.67 1.53 2.65
C ASP A 14 -5.59 1.26 1.59
N PHE A 15 -4.52 0.61 2.02
CA PHE A 15 -3.48 0.08 1.15
C PHE A 15 -3.53 -1.44 1.19
N GLU A 16 -3.56 -2.05 0.01
CA GLU A 16 -3.39 -3.49 -0.14
C GLU A 16 -2.10 -3.80 -0.90
N PHE A 17 -1.40 -4.84 -0.46
CA PHE A 17 -0.18 -5.33 -1.11
C PHE A 17 -0.53 -6.64 -1.79
N ILE A 18 -0.63 -6.65 -3.10
CA ILE A 18 -1.05 -7.83 -3.85
C ILE A 18 0.19 -8.51 -4.41
N GLY A 19 0.52 -9.68 -3.87
CA GLY A 19 1.57 -10.53 -4.35
C GLY A 19 1.12 -11.31 -5.58
N GLN A 20 1.90 -11.25 -6.65
CA GLN A 20 1.54 -11.86 -7.93
C GLN A 20 2.69 -12.63 -8.58
N ASN A 21 2.31 -13.63 -9.37
CA ASN A 21 3.09 -14.14 -10.49
C ASN A 21 2.14 -14.43 -11.67
N GLU A 22 2.60 -15.14 -12.70
CA GLU A 22 1.80 -15.48 -13.89
C GLU A 22 0.53 -16.32 -13.62
N ARG A 23 0.42 -16.93 -12.43
CA ARG A 23 -0.62 -17.93 -12.09
C ARG A 23 -1.32 -17.65 -10.77
N ILE A 24 -0.72 -16.90 -9.86
CA ILE A 24 -1.28 -16.62 -8.54
C ILE A 24 -1.38 -15.12 -8.30
N GLU A 25 -2.46 -14.74 -7.63
CA GLU A 25 -2.67 -13.42 -7.05
C GLU A 25 -3.14 -13.64 -5.61
N LYS A 26 -2.42 -13.04 -4.65
CA LYS A 26 -2.69 -13.19 -3.23
C LYS A 26 -2.52 -11.85 -2.53
N VAL A 27 -3.49 -11.47 -1.72
CA VAL A 27 -3.33 -10.36 -0.78
C VAL A 27 -2.24 -10.74 0.23
N LEU A 28 -1.14 -9.99 0.19
CA LEU A 28 -0.10 -10.01 1.20
C LEU A 28 -0.50 -9.05 2.31
N TYR A 29 0.05 -9.28 3.50
CA TYR A 29 -0.41 -8.57 4.70
C TYR A 29 -0.49 -7.05 4.47
N PRO A 30 -1.45 -6.35 5.10
CA PRO A 30 -2.44 -6.88 6.04
C PRO A 30 -3.49 -7.79 5.37
N SER A 31 -3.79 -8.95 5.96
CA SER A 31 -4.86 -9.84 5.49
C SER A 31 -6.01 -9.86 6.49
N TYR A 32 -7.22 -9.57 6.02
CA TYR A 32 -8.43 -9.61 6.85
C TYR A 32 -8.85 -11.04 7.24
N THR A 33 -8.20 -12.08 6.72
CA THR A 33 -8.64 -13.47 6.83
C THR A 33 -7.90 -14.31 7.89
N GLU A 34 -6.85 -13.78 8.53
CA GLU A 34 -5.97 -14.53 9.46
C GLU A 34 -5.85 -13.82 10.83
N PRO A 35 -5.54 -14.54 11.93
CA PRO A 35 -5.59 -13.99 13.31
C PRO A 35 -4.44 -13.02 13.67
N LEU A 36 -3.57 -12.64 12.74
CA LEU A 36 -2.40 -11.77 12.96
C LEU A 36 -2.71 -10.26 12.94
N GLN A 37 -3.95 -9.87 13.23
CA GLN A 37 -4.45 -8.49 13.10
C GLN A 37 -3.59 -7.42 13.81
N ALA A 38 -2.90 -7.76 14.90
CA ALA A 38 -2.10 -6.79 15.65
C ALA A 38 -0.81 -6.38 14.91
N LYS A 39 -0.08 -7.33 14.30
CA LYS A 39 1.16 -7.04 13.56
C LYS A 39 0.85 -6.31 12.25
N ASP A 40 -0.20 -6.75 11.58
CA ASP A 40 -0.73 -6.15 10.36
C ASP A 40 -1.08 -4.66 10.53
N ARG A 41 -1.79 -4.34 11.62
CA ARG A 41 -2.10 -2.95 11.98
C ARG A 41 -0.85 -2.11 12.22
N LEU A 42 0.19 -2.66 12.85
CA LEU A 42 1.45 -1.95 13.09
C LEU A 42 2.21 -1.69 11.80
N ILE A 43 2.30 -2.67 10.91
CA ILE A 43 2.95 -2.52 9.59
C ILE A 43 2.18 -1.50 8.74
N ARG A 44 0.85 -1.60 8.67
CA ARG A 44 0.00 -0.64 7.94
C ARG A 44 0.14 0.77 8.50
N ARG A 45 0.12 0.92 9.83
CA ARG A 45 0.32 2.22 10.48
C ARG A 45 1.72 2.77 10.22
N PHE A 46 2.76 1.94 10.25
CA PHE A 46 4.11 2.35 9.92
C PHE A 46 4.20 2.79 8.45
N PHE A 47 3.70 1.96 7.53
CA PHE A 47 3.69 2.25 6.09
C PHE A 47 3.01 3.59 5.81
N PHE A 48 1.81 3.80 6.34
CA PHE A 48 1.09 5.06 6.16
C PHE A 48 1.87 6.27 6.71
N ASN A 49 2.38 6.18 7.93
CA ASN A 49 2.98 7.33 8.61
C ASN A 49 4.43 7.62 8.20
N LYS A 50 5.16 6.61 7.72
CA LYS A 50 6.63 6.69 7.55
C LYS A 50 7.11 6.41 6.13
N VAL A 51 6.31 5.74 5.31
CA VAL A 51 6.70 5.36 3.95
C VAL A 51 5.91 6.17 2.93
N TYR A 52 4.58 6.09 3.00
CA TYR A 52 3.69 6.68 2.00
C TYR A 52 3.36 8.14 2.32
N GLY A 53 3.03 8.46 3.57
CA GLY A 53 2.95 9.83 4.09
C GLY A 53 1.90 10.72 3.44
N SER A 54 0.64 10.66 3.90
CA SER A 54 -0.34 11.70 3.56
C SER A 54 -0.19 12.89 4.51
N VAL A 55 0.22 14.05 4.00
CA VAL A 55 0.18 15.31 4.76
C VAL A 55 -0.28 16.47 3.86
N GLU A 56 -1.56 16.43 3.46
CA GLU A 56 -2.46 17.48 2.87
C GLU A 56 -1.97 18.23 1.59
N GLU A 57 -2.73 18.55 0.54
CA GLU A 57 -4.18 18.72 0.30
C GLU A 57 -4.82 17.65 -0.62
N SER A 58 -4.01 16.76 -1.21
CA SER A 58 -4.52 15.62 -1.96
C SER A 58 -4.11 14.35 -1.22
N SER A 59 -5.10 13.52 -0.89
CA SER A 59 -4.98 12.38 0.03
C SER A 59 -3.92 11.32 -0.35
N PHE A 60 -3.20 11.47 -1.46
CA PHE A 60 -2.20 10.52 -1.98
C PHE A 60 -0.97 11.17 -2.65
N SER A 61 -0.63 12.41 -2.30
CA SER A 61 0.63 13.02 -2.78
C SER A 61 1.84 12.53 -1.97
N ASN A 62 3.05 12.69 -2.53
CA ASN A 62 4.30 12.48 -1.80
C ASN A 62 4.30 13.35 -0.51
N PHE A 63 5.21 13.11 0.44
CA PHE A 63 5.46 14.14 1.47
C PHE A 63 5.70 15.48 0.77
N LYS A 64 5.28 16.59 1.40
CA LYS A 64 5.18 17.93 0.78
C LYS A 64 6.45 18.45 0.07
N GLU A 65 7.60 17.81 0.28
CA GLU A 65 8.90 18.14 -0.30
C GLU A 65 9.54 16.99 -1.09
N ASP A 66 8.85 15.86 -1.24
CA ASP A 66 9.38 14.69 -1.94
C ASP A 66 9.11 14.73 -3.44
N THR A 67 10.18 14.48 -4.17
CA THR A 67 10.15 14.05 -5.56
C THR A 67 9.59 12.63 -5.69
N ALA A 68 9.08 12.30 -6.88
CA ALA A 68 8.61 10.95 -7.17
C ALA A 68 9.72 9.89 -6.97
N ASP A 69 10.97 10.22 -7.27
CA ASP A 69 12.10 9.31 -7.09
C ASP A 69 12.40 9.05 -5.61
N GLN A 70 12.25 10.04 -4.74
CA GLN A 70 12.39 9.84 -3.28
C GLN A 70 11.29 8.94 -2.72
N LEU A 71 10.05 9.06 -3.23
CA LEU A 71 8.99 8.11 -2.90
C LEU A 71 9.33 6.71 -3.41
N SER A 72 9.81 6.57 -4.65
CA SER A 72 10.23 5.27 -5.20
C SER A 72 11.29 4.60 -4.31
N VAL A 73 12.33 5.34 -3.89
CA VAL A 73 13.39 4.80 -3.02
C VAL A 73 12.84 4.32 -1.68
N ARG A 74 11.93 5.06 -1.05
CA ARG A 74 11.30 4.60 0.21
C ARG A 74 10.43 3.36 0.02
N LEU A 75 9.70 3.28 -1.09
CA LEU A 75 8.90 2.11 -1.42
C LEU A 75 9.80 0.90 -1.67
N GLU A 76 10.91 1.08 -2.39
CA GLU A 76 11.95 0.06 -2.59
C GLU A 76 12.49 -0.45 -1.26
N ASP A 77 12.93 0.44 -0.37
CA ASP A 77 13.47 0.09 0.94
C ASP A 77 12.44 -0.64 1.82
N PHE A 78 11.21 -0.13 1.85
CA PHE A 78 10.12 -0.75 2.60
C PHE A 78 9.83 -2.15 2.08
N PHE A 79 9.58 -2.32 0.78
CA PHE A 79 9.25 -3.63 0.23
C PHE A 79 10.43 -4.59 0.34
N ALA A 80 11.67 -4.15 0.12
CA ALA A 80 12.85 -4.99 0.33
C ALA A 80 12.93 -5.54 1.76
N ALA A 81 12.68 -4.71 2.78
CA ALA A 81 12.66 -5.15 4.17
C ALA A 81 11.45 -6.03 4.49
N TYR A 82 10.27 -5.64 3.99
CA TYR A 82 9.01 -6.32 4.18
C TYR A 82 9.03 -7.75 3.62
N PHE A 83 9.59 -7.97 2.42
CA PHE A 83 9.69 -9.30 1.81
C PHE A 83 10.70 -10.21 2.48
N ARG A 84 11.80 -9.67 3.03
CA ARG A 84 12.70 -10.46 3.86
C ARG A 84 12.01 -11.02 5.09
N TYR A 85 11.03 -10.30 5.64
CA TYR A 85 10.24 -10.76 6.78
C TYR A 85 9.20 -11.83 6.38
N LEU A 86 8.65 -11.77 5.16
CA LEU A 86 7.57 -12.64 4.71
C LEU A 86 8.00 -13.93 3.99
N GLN A 87 9.29 -14.29 3.97
CA GLN A 87 9.87 -15.33 3.09
C GLN A 87 9.07 -16.63 2.93
N ALA A 88 8.38 -17.12 3.97
CA ALA A 88 7.55 -18.32 3.87
C ALA A 88 6.25 -18.12 3.08
N ASP A 89 5.62 -16.95 3.20
CA ASP A 89 4.33 -16.61 2.59
C ASP A 89 4.46 -16.06 1.15
N THR A 90 5.69 -15.87 0.69
CA THR A 90 6.00 -15.23 -0.60
C THR A 90 6.65 -16.17 -1.60
N LEU A 91 6.65 -17.48 -1.31
CA LEU A 91 7.17 -18.49 -2.22
C LEU A 91 6.43 -18.39 -3.57
N ASN A 92 7.17 -18.22 -4.65
CA ASN A 92 6.70 -18.03 -6.04
C ASN A 92 6.15 -16.63 -6.39
N ILE A 93 6.15 -15.65 -5.50
CA ILE A 93 5.76 -14.29 -5.85
C ILE A 93 6.88 -13.63 -6.66
N LYS A 94 6.54 -12.97 -7.77
CA LYS A 94 7.49 -12.23 -8.62
C LYS A 94 7.36 -10.72 -8.45
N THR A 95 6.14 -10.24 -8.29
CA THR A 95 5.83 -8.81 -8.17
C THR A 95 4.83 -8.55 -7.06
N VAL A 96 4.80 -7.30 -6.60
CA VAL A 96 3.96 -6.87 -5.48
C VAL A 96 3.32 -5.57 -5.87
N ARG A 97 2.04 -5.65 -6.20
CA ARG A 97 1.25 -4.49 -6.60
C ARG A 97 0.76 -3.74 -5.37
N LEU A 98 0.99 -2.45 -5.35
CA LEU A 98 0.47 -1.56 -4.31
C LEU A 98 -0.83 -0.94 -4.81
N GLU A 99 -1.92 -1.18 -4.09
CA GLU A 99 -3.24 -0.64 -4.40
C GLU A 99 -3.71 0.29 -3.28
N VAL A 100 -4.38 1.37 -3.66
CA VAL A 100 -5.14 2.23 -2.76
C VAL A 100 -6.61 1.92 -2.97
N HIS A 101 -7.27 1.46 -1.92
CA HIS A 101 -8.69 1.16 -1.92
C HIS A 101 -9.45 2.29 -1.24
N GLN A 102 -10.55 2.71 -1.84
CA GLN A 102 -11.44 3.73 -1.32
C GLN A 102 -12.76 3.09 -0.91
N TYR A 103 -13.21 3.36 0.30
CA TYR A 103 -14.45 2.87 0.88
C TYR A 103 -15.35 4.03 1.28
N ASP A 104 -16.67 3.81 1.26
CA ASP A 104 -17.60 4.70 1.96
C ASP A 104 -17.63 4.43 3.47
N ASN A 105 -18.42 5.22 4.18
CA ASN A 105 -18.63 5.08 5.63
C ASN A 105 -19.35 3.77 6.04
N THR A 106 -19.90 3.01 5.09
CA THR A 106 -20.47 1.67 5.30
C THR A 106 -19.47 0.55 5.01
N TYR A 107 -18.20 0.90 4.77
CA TYR A 107 -17.11 -0.01 4.38
C TYR A 107 -17.33 -0.70 3.03
N VAL A 108 -18.14 -0.13 2.14
CA VAL A 108 -18.29 -0.63 0.77
C VAL A 108 -17.19 -0.05 -0.10
N LEU A 109 -16.42 -0.91 -0.77
CA LEU A 109 -15.39 -0.51 -1.73
C LEU A 109 -16.04 0.25 -2.90
N LYS A 110 -15.57 1.48 -3.16
CA LYS A 110 -16.02 2.34 -4.25
C LYS A 110 -15.03 2.40 -5.39
N GLU A 111 -13.77 2.57 -5.08
CA GLU A 111 -12.71 2.73 -6.07
C GLU A 111 -11.46 1.97 -5.64
N LYS A 112 -10.69 1.54 -6.63
CA LYS A 112 -9.38 0.92 -6.49
C LYS A 112 -8.41 1.55 -7.45
N HIS A 113 -7.28 2.01 -6.91
CA HIS A 113 -6.23 2.68 -7.66
C HIS A 113 -4.91 1.93 -7.54
N ILE A 114 -4.31 1.55 -8.67
CA ILE A 114 -2.99 0.88 -8.66
C ILE A 114 -1.89 1.94 -8.69
N VAL A 115 -1.15 2.06 -7.58
CA VAL A 115 -0.02 2.99 -7.46
C VAL A 115 1.15 2.53 -8.34
N GLY A 116 1.42 1.24 -8.32
CA GLY A 116 2.55 0.64 -9.02
C GLY A 116 2.82 -0.78 -8.53
N HIS A 117 3.97 -1.31 -8.91
CA HIS A 117 4.42 -2.63 -8.44
C HIS A 117 5.91 -2.63 -8.09
N TYR A 118 6.25 -3.34 -7.03
CA TYR A 118 7.62 -3.70 -6.68
C TYR A 118 7.99 -5.02 -7.38
N ASP A 119 9.04 -5.01 -8.19
CA ASP A 119 9.59 -6.21 -8.81
C ASP A 119 10.65 -6.81 -7.88
N ILE A 120 10.43 -8.05 -7.43
CA ILE A 120 11.27 -8.71 -6.43
C ILE A 120 12.65 -9.03 -6.99
N SER A 121 12.77 -9.31 -8.30
CA SER A 121 14.03 -9.70 -8.92
C SER A 121 14.99 -8.53 -9.07
N THR A 122 14.46 -7.35 -9.38
CA THR A 122 15.23 -6.12 -9.56
C THR A 122 15.32 -5.28 -8.29
N GLY A 123 14.42 -5.50 -7.34
CA GLY A 123 14.29 -4.68 -6.14
C GLY A 123 13.81 -3.26 -6.43
N LYS A 124 13.09 -3.07 -7.54
CA LYS A 124 12.67 -1.76 -8.04
C LYS A 124 11.17 -1.57 -7.94
N PHE A 125 10.76 -0.36 -7.55
CA PHE A 125 9.36 0.03 -7.57
C PHE A 125 9.05 0.78 -8.87
N ILE A 126 8.09 0.26 -9.63
CA ILE A 126 7.66 0.79 -10.92
C ILE A 126 6.28 1.41 -10.74
N HIS A 127 6.20 2.75 -10.83
CA HIS A 127 4.94 3.48 -10.77
C HIS A 127 4.12 3.30 -12.05
N THR A 128 2.81 3.08 -11.92
CA THR A 128 1.89 2.98 -13.06
C THR A 128 1.85 4.29 -13.87
N TRP A 129 2.10 5.42 -13.21
CA TRP A 129 1.93 6.77 -13.76
C TRP A 129 3.20 7.35 -14.40
N LYS A 130 4.34 6.66 -14.32
CA LYS A 130 5.62 7.13 -14.91
C LYS A 130 5.66 7.10 -16.45
N ASN A 131 4.62 6.58 -17.11
CA ASN A 131 4.48 6.51 -18.58
C ASN A 131 3.40 7.44 -19.17
N SER A 132 2.87 8.40 -18.40
CA SER A 132 1.78 9.29 -18.86
C SER A 132 2.16 10.78 -18.92
N GLN A 133 3.45 11.10 -19.03
CA GLN A 133 3.93 12.45 -19.37
C GLN A 133 4.77 12.42 -20.63
#